data_AF-A0A0A5GMZ6-F1
#
_entry.id   AF-A0A0A5GMZ6-F1
#
_cell.length_a   1.000
_cell.length_b   1.000
_cell.length_c   1.000
_cell.angle_alpha   90.00
_cell.angle_beta   90.00
_cell.angle_gamma   90.00
#
_symmetry.space_group_name_H-M   'P 1'
#
loop_
_entity.id
_entity.type
_entity.pdbx_description
1 polymer ?
#
loop_
_entity_poly.entity_id
_entity_poly.type
_entity_poly.pdbx_seq_one_letter_code
_entity_poly.pdbx_strand_id
1 'polypeptide(L)'
;MTAHYFIATCRPIPEYHKSENKYPFLSGEAYKELLPFSLPYVYELGGEDIEFLSFLDSFMGVGDIVEQYIYEEGRHGYPLSHNYPEESRTINLYRKTYKDQYGEYKLDNKNWKEELARRTIASKRSVTTFIND
;
A
#
# COMPACT_ATOMS: atom_id res chain seq x y z
N MET A 1 4.28 -16.36 13.01
CA MET A 1 3.91 -14.93 12.96
C MET A 1 3.56 -14.70 11.51
N THR A 2 2.33 -14.29 11.25
CA THR A 2 1.83 -14.10 9.89
C THR A 2 1.77 -12.61 9.65
N ALA A 3 2.33 -12.17 8.52
CA ALA A 3 2.29 -10.78 8.10
C ALA A 3 1.39 -10.70 6.86
N HIS A 4 0.43 -9.78 6.92
CA HIS A 4 -0.53 -9.52 5.86
C HIS A 4 -0.25 -8.12 5.31
N TYR A 5 -0.12 -8.02 4.00
CA TYR A 5 0.04 -6.74 3.34
C TYR A 5 -1.34 -6.31 2.89
N PHE A 6 -1.79 -5.14 3.32
CA PHE A 6 -3.09 -4.63 2.89
C PHE A 6 -2.92 -3.35 2.10
N ILE A 7 -3.85 -3.16 1.17
CA ILE A 7 -4.08 -1.88 0.52
C ILE A 7 -5.51 -1.43 0.75
N ALA A 8 -5.71 -0.11 0.76
CA ALA A 8 -7.04 0.48 0.71
C ALA A 8 -7.15 1.47 -0.44
N THR A 9 -8.31 1.51 -1.11
CA THR A 9 -8.57 2.35 -2.28
C THR A 9 -9.84 3.18 -2.13
N CYS A 10 -9.92 4.31 -2.83
CA CYS A 10 -11.09 5.19 -2.83
C CYS A 10 -12.29 4.60 -3.60
N ARG A 11 -12.01 3.79 -4.62
CA ARG A 11 -12.99 3.11 -5.49
C ARG A 11 -12.72 1.60 -5.51
N PRO A 12 -13.76 0.76 -5.66
CA PRO A 12 -13.55 -0.68 -5.72
C PRO A 12 -12.69 -1.04 -6.94
N ILE A 13 -11.89 -2.11 -6.83
CA ILE A 13 -11.10 -2.65 -7.93
C ILE A 13 -11.98 -3.68 -8.66
N PRO A 14 -12.57 -3.39 -9.84
CA PRO A 14 -13.59 -4.27 -10.43
C PRO A 14 -13.09 -5.68 -10.77
N GLU A 15 -11.81 -5.82 -11.08
CA GLU A 15 -11.12 -7.09 -11.36
C GLU A 15 -11.19 -8.05 -10.15
N TYR A 16 -11.29 -7.50 -8.93
CA TYR A 16 -11.39 -8.25 -7.68
C TYR A 16 -12.67 -9.07 -7.56
N HIS A 17 -13.78 -8.60 -8.13
CA HIS A 17 -15.09 -9.25 -8.00
C HIS A 17 -15.38 -10.25 -9.13
N LYS A 18 -14.41 -10.53 -10.00
CA LYS A 18 -14.55 -11.49 -11.11
C LYS A 18 -14.07 -12.88 -10.67
N SER A 19 -14.84 -13.91 -11.00
CA SER A 19 -14.55 -15.31 -10.65
C SER A 19 -13.27 -15.88 -11.27
N GLU A 20 -12.68 -15.21 -12.27
CA GLU A 20 -11.46 -15.62 -12.98
C GLU A 20 -10.23 -14.76 -12.64
N ASN A 21 -10.22 -14.08 -11.49
CA ASN A 21 -9.13 -13.18 -11.11
C ASN A 21 -7.78 -13.92 -11.04
N LYS A 22 -6.77 -13.41 -11.76
CA LYS A 22 -5.38 -13.94 -11.79
C LYS A 22 -4.44 -13.20 -10.83
N TYR A 23 -4.90 -12.15 -10.17
CA TYR A 23 -4.09 -11.41 -9.21
C TYR A 23 -4.11 -12.08 -7.83
N PRO A 24 -3.02 -12.00 -7.05
CA PRO A 24 -2.92 -12.58 -5.71
C PRO A 24 -3.61 -11.70 -4.65
N PHE A 25 -4.84 -11.22 -4.93
CA PHE A 25 -5.58 -10.34 -4.02
C PHE A 25 -6.74 -11.06 -3.34
N LEU A 26 -6.82 -10.96 -2.01
CA LEU A 26 -7.94 -11.47 -1.20
C LEU A 26 -8.73 -10.31 -0.57
N SER A 27 -9.94 -10.58 -0.08
CA SER A 27 -10.77 -9.54 0.55
C SER A 27 -10.14 -9.19 1.88
N GLY A 28 -9.85 -7.91 2.11
CA GLY A 28 -9.35 -7.44 3.40
C GLY A 28 -10.46 -6.95 4.33
N GLU A 29 -11.74 -7.01 3.92
CA GLU A 29 -12.84 -6.41 4.69
C GLU A 29 -12.99 -6.98 6.10
N ALA A 30 -12.62 -8.25 6.33
CA ALA A 30 -12.62 -8.85 7.66
C ALA A 30 -11.62 -8.18 8.64
N TYR A 31 -10.58 -7.51 8.13
CA TYR A 31 -9.55 -6.83 8.90
C TYR A 31 -9.80 -5.32 9.03
N LYS A 32 -10.83 -4.78 8.38
CA LYS A 32 -11.05 -3.33 8.25
C LYS A 32 -11.06 -2.57 9.57
N GLU A 33 -11.68 -3.13 10.62
CA GLU A 33 -11.73 -2.50 11.95
C GLU A 33 -10.37 -2.46 12.67
N LEU A 34 -9.42 -3.28 12.23
CA LEU A 34 -8.08 -3.41 12.82
C LEU A 34 -7.02 -2.60 12.05
N LEU A 35 -7.37 -2.11 10.86
CA LEU A 35 -6.44 -1.46 9.95
C LEU A 35 -6.53 0.07 10.08
N PRO A 36 -5.39 0.78 10.06
CA PRO A 36 -5.35 2.24 10.22
C PRO A 36 -5.67 3.00 8.92
N PHE A 37 -6.46 2.41 8.03
CA PHE A 37 -6.80 3.02 6.75
C PHE A 37 -7.91 4.05 6.88
N SER A 38 -7.83 5.08 6.05
CA SER A 38 -8.89 6.07 5.87
C SER A 38 -9.80 5.73 4.68
N LEU A 39 -9.32 4.91 3.75
CA LEU A 39 -10.05 4.54 2.54
C LEU A 39 -10.97 3.32 2.73
N PRO A 40 -12.12 3.26 2.03
CA PRO A 40 -13.20 2.35 2.38
C PRO A 40 -13.06 0.92 1.83
N TYR A 41 -12.32 0.69 0.74
CA TYR A 41 -12.24 -0.63 0.11
C TYR A 41 -10.89 -1.28 0.42
N VAL A 42 -10.90 -2.40 1.16
CA VAL A 42 -9.68 -3.02 1.68
C VAL A 42 -9.40 -4.36 0.99
N TYR A 43 -8.15 -4.55 0.57
CA TYR A 43 -7.69 -5.76 -0.11
C TYR A 43 -6.39 -6.26 0.51
N GLU A 44 -6.25 -7.56 0.66
CA GLU A 44 -4.98 -8.19 0.99
C GLU A 44 -4.15 -8.37 -0.30
N LEU A 45 -2.89 -8.00 -0.22
CA LEU A 45 -1.90 -8.01 -1.29
C LEU A 45 -0.94 -9.20 -1.11
N GLY A 46 -0.86 -10.05 -2.12
CA GLY A 46 0.29 -10.95 -2.32
C GLY A 46 1.22 -10.43 -3.42
N GLY A 47 2.46 -10.94 -3.45
CA GLY A 47 3.43 -10.65 -4.52
C GLY A 47 4.62 -9.80 -4.07
N GLU A 48 5.48 -9.47 -5.03
CA GLU A 48 6.68 -8.67 -4.79
C GLU A 48 6.41 -7.16 -4.94
N ASP A 49 7.20 -6.32 -4.26
CA ASP A 49 7.08 -4.85 -4.32
C ASP A 49 7.07 -4.31 -5.76
N ILE A 50 7.87 -4.89 -6.65
CA ILE A 50 7.95 -4.47 -8.05
C ILE A 50 6.66 -4.75 -8.85
N GLU A 51 5.98 -5.85 -8.53
CA GLU A 51 4.69 -6.22 -9.13
C GLU A 51 3.61 -5.26 -8.64
N PHE A 52 3.62 -4.94 -7.34
CA PHE A 52 2.71 -3.97 -6.75
C PHE A 52 2.88 -2.57 -7.34
N LEU A 53 4.12 -2.08 -7.46
CA LEU A 53 4.41 -0.78 -8.07
C LEU A 53 3.96 -0.73 -9.53
N SER A 54 4.10 -1.84 -10.27
CA SER A 54 3.61 -1.95 -11.65
C SER A 54 2.09 -1.94 -11.72
N PHE A 55 1.42 -2.58 -10.76
CA PHE A 55 -0.02 -2.51 -10.61
C PHE A 55 -0.48 -1.06 -10.37
N LEU A 56 0.11 -0.35 -9.40
CA LEU A 56 -0.25 1.03 -9.08
C LEU A 56 -0.11 1.96 -10.31
N ASP A 57 0.99 1.82 -11.06
CA ASP A 57 1.27 2.58 -12.29
C ASP A 57 0.17 2.37 -13.37
N SER A 58 -0.42 1.18 -13.43
CA SER A 58 -1.51 0.86 -14.36
C SER A 58 -2.91 1.20 -13.84
N PHE A 59 -3.10 1.16 -12.52
CA PHE A 59 -4.41 1.28 -11.87
C PHE A 59 -4.77 2.72 -11.52
N MET A 60 -3.79 3.49 -11.02
CA MET A 60 -4.02 4.82 -10.48
C MET A 60 -4.17 5.86 -11.61
N GLY A 61 -5.35 6.46 -11.70
CA GLY A 61 -5.59 7.65 -12.50
C GLY A 61 -5.07 8.92 -11.82
N VAL A 62 -5.12 10.05 -12.51
CA VAL A 62 -4.75 11.35 -11.92
C VAL A 62 -5.70 11.67 -10.77
N GLY A 63 -5.13 12.03 -9.61
CA GLY A 63 -5.86 12.31 -8.38
C GLY A 63 -6.25 11.08 -7.55
N ASP A 64 -5.93 9.86 -8.00
CA ASP A 64 -6.18 8.65 -7.21
C ASP A 64 -5.23 8.56 -6.00
N ILE A 65 -5.74 7.93 -4.93
CA ILE A 65 -5.02 7.67 -3.69
C ILE A 65 -5.15 6.18 -3.35
N VAL A 66 -4.03 5.57 -2.96
CA VAL A 66 -3.98 4.21 -2.42
C VAL A 66 -3.19 4.23 -1.12
N GLU A 67 -3.71 3.58 -0.08
CA GLU A 67 -3.00 3.40 1.18
C GLU A 67 -2.46 1.97 1.27
N GLN A 68 -1.30 1.77 1.90
CA GLN A 68 -0.70 0.46 2.15
C GLN A 68 -0.24 0.34 3.61
N TYR A 69 -0.45 -0.83 4.22
CA TYR A 69 -0.05 -1.13 5.59
C TYR A 69 0.24 -2.63 5.77
N ILE A 70 1.22 -2.97 6.62
CA ILE A 70 1.50 -4.35 7.00
C ILE A 70 0.85 -4.62 8.37
N TYR A 71 -0.06 -5.58 8.41
CA TYR A 71 -0.65 -6.07 9.64
C TYR A 71 0.04 -7.36 10.07
N GLU A 72 0.59 -7.40 11.29
CA GLU A 72 1.25 -8.59 11.82
C GLU A 72 0.41 -9.19 12.95
N GLU A 73 -0.01 -10.44 12.76
CA GLU A 73 -0.74 -11.19 13.77
C GLU A 73 0.19 -11.66 14.89
N GLY A 74 -0.11 -11.22 16.11
CA GLY A 74 0.54 -11.70 17.33
C GLY A 74 -0.17 -12.88 17.96
N ARG A 75 0.23 -13.22 19.19
CA ARG A 75 -0.42 -14.27 19.97
C ARG A 75 -1.63 -13.71 20.70
N HIS A 76 -2.61 -14.57 20.97
CA HIS A 76 -3.79 -14.25 21.79
C HIS A 76 -4.62 -13.06 21.26
N GLY A 77 -4.64 -12.83 19.94
CA GLY A 77 -5.48 -11.81 19.31
C GLY A 77 -4.92 -10.38 19.37
N TYR A 78 -3.72 -10.17 19.92
CA TYR A 78 -3.07 -8.86 19.91
C TYR A 78 -2.23 -8.67 18.63
N PRO A 79 -2.40 -7.57 17.89
CA PRO A 79 -1.52 -7.26 16.76
C PRO A 79 -0.12 -6.88 17.23
N LEU A 80 0.88 -7.23 16.43
CA LEU A 80 2.27 -6.77 16.62
C LEU A 80 2.56 -5.49 15.81
N SER A 81 1.72 -5.20 14.82
CA SER A 81 1.71 -3.95 14.07
C SER A 81 1.08 -2.83 14.90
N HIS A 82 1.65 -1.63 14.81
CA HIS A 82 1.13 -0.42 15.46
C HIS A 82 1.34 0.77 14.54
N ASN A 83 0.34 1.61 14.36
CA ASN A 83 0.43 2.77 13.48
C ASN A 83 1.01 3.99 14.23
N TYR A 84 2.16 4.46 13.78
CA TYR A 84 2.89 5.66 14.19
C TYR A 84 2.79 6.67 13.04
N PRO A 85 1.77 7.57 13.04
CA PRO A 85 1.53 8.49 11.93
C PRO A 85 2.74 9.39 11.58
N GLU A 86 3.60 9.67 12.55
CA GLU A 86 4.85 10.40 12.36
C GLU A 86 5.85 9.68 11.45
N GLU A 87 5.78 8.35 11.37
CA GLU A 87 6.61 7.52 10.48
C GLU A 87 5.95 7.28 9.11
N SER A 88 4.81 7.94 8.83
CA SER A 88 4.09 7.77 7.56
C SER A 88 4.91 8.22 6.36
N ARG A 89 4.59 7.63 5.21
CA ARG A 89 5.24 7.91 3.94
C ARG A 89 4.23 8.40 2.93
N THR A 90 4.65 9.33 2.09
CA THR A 90 3.87 9.76 0.93
C THR A 90 4.70 9.55 -0.32
N ILE A 91 4.19 8.75 -1.26
CA ILE A 91 4.85 8.47 -2.52
C ILE A 91 3.99 9.04 -3.63
N ASN A 92 4.49 10.05 -4.32
CA ASN A 92 3.80 10.64 -5.46
C ASN A 92 4.31 10.01 -6.76
N LEU A 93 3.45 9.25 -7.42
CA LEU A 93 3.74 8.55 -8.66
C LEU A 93 3.75 9.46 -9.88
N TYR A 94 3.06 10.61 -9.86
CA TYR A 94 3.10 11.56 -10.97
C TYR A 94 4.36 12.42 -10.92
N ARG A 95 4.58 13.08 -9.78
CA ARG A 95 5.75 13.93 -9.50
C ARG A 95 7.01 13.14 -9.22
N LYS A 96 6.95 11.81 -9.10
CA LYS A 96 8.10 10.95 -8.81
C LYS A 96 8.84 11.41 -7.55
N THR A 97 8.11 11.56 -6.44
CA THR A 97 8.70 11.91 -5.14
C THR A 97 8.38 10.86 -4.09
N TYR A 98 9.32 10.68 -3.17
CA TYR A 98 9.16 9.87 -1.98
C TYR A 98 9.38 10.79 -0.78
N LYS A 99 8.43 10.82 0.14
CA LYS A 99 8.49 11.61 1.37
C LYS A 99 8.33 10.69 2.56
N ASP A 100 9.18 10.89 3.56
CA ASP A 100 9.09 10.25 4.88
C ASP A 100 9.31 11.29 5.99
N GLN A 101 9.52 10.82 7.21
CA GLN A 101 9.78 11.67 8.38
C GLN A 101 11.09 12.47 8.32
N TYR A 102 12.02 12.11 7.44
CA TYR A 102 13.33 12.73 7.32
C TYR A 102 13.41 13.75 6.19
N GLY A 103 12.52 13.67 5.20
CA GLY A 103 12.46 14.65 4.12
C GLY A 103 11.70 14.18 2.90
N GLU A 104 11.81 14.96 1.83
CA GLU A 104 11.26 14.67 0.52
C GLU A 104 12.39 14.48 -0.49
N TYR A 105 12.30 13.42 -1.29
CA TYR A 105 13.32 12.97 -2.22
C TYR A 105 12.73 12.84 -3.61
N LYS A 106 13.44 13.36 -4.62
CA LYS A 106 13.08 13.17 -6.02
C LYS A 106 13.61 11.82 -6.50
N LEU A 107 12.74 11.03 -7.12
CA LEU A 107 13.08 9.74 -7.73
C LEU A 107 13.55 9.93 -9.17
N ASP A 108 14.36 8.99 -9.66
CA ASP A 108 14.75 8.97 -11.08
C ASP A 108 13.55 8.70 -11.99
N ASN A 109 13.30 9.56 -12.98
CA ASN A 109 12.12 9.43 -13.84
C ASN A 109 12.08 8.12 -14.65
N LYS A 110 13.23 7.52 -14.97
CA LYS A 110 13.28 6.32 -15.81
C LYS A 110 13.19 5.03 -14.99
N ASN A 111 13.81 5.00 -13.81
CA ASN A 111 13.96 3.81 -12.97
C ASN A 111 13.27 3.93 -11.61
N TRP A 112 12.25 4.79 -11.51
CA TRP A 112 11.58 5.08 -10.23
C TRP A 112 10.99 3.82 -9.56
N LYS A 113 10.56 2.82 -10.34
CA LYS A 113 9.99 1.57 -9.80
C LYS A 113 11.06 0.74 -9.11
N GLU A 114 12.21 0.58 -9.77
CA GLU A 114 13.37 -0.13 -9.22
C GLU A 114 13.96 0.60 -8.02
N GLU A 115 13.96 1.94 -8.05
CA GLU A 115 14.39 2.75 -6.92
C GLU A 115 13.44 2.59 -5.72
N LEU A 116 12.12 2.65 -5.94
CA LEU A 116 11.12 2.45 -4.89
C LEU A 116 11.13 1.03 -4.35
N ALA A 117 11.28 0.01 -5.18
CA ALA A 117 11.36 -1.40 -4.74
C ALA A 117 12.58 -1.69 -3.85
N ARG A 118 13.57 -0.78 -3.80
CA ARG A 118 14.71 -0.84 -2.88
C ARG A 118 14.51 -0.01 -1.61
N ARG A 119 13.44 0.78 -1.55
CA ARG A 119 13.05 1.61 -0.40
C ARG A 119 11.93 0.91 0.37
N THR A 120 11.67 1.38 1.58
CA THR A 120 10.53 0.93 2.36
C THR A 120 9.24 1.55 1.81
N ILE A 121 8.45 0.77 1.08
CA ILE A 121 7.13 1.20 0.57
C ILE A 121 5.97 0.66 1.41
N ALA A 122 6.20 -0.45 2.13
CA ALA A 122 5.24 -1.05 3.04
C ALA A 122 5.83 -1.06 4.46
N SER A 123 5.00 -0.83 5.47
CA SER A 123 5.44 -0.78 6.86
C SER A 123 4.35 -1.30 7.80
N LYS A 124 4.77 -2.00 8.84
CA LYS A 124 3.90 -2.34 9.98
C LYS A 124 3.78 -1.26 11.04
N ARG A 125 4.63 -0.23 10.89
CA ARG A 125 4.73 0.90 11.80
C ARG A 125 3.95 2.10 11.31
N SER A 126 3.58 2.18 10.05
CA SER A 126 2.87 3.34 9.52
C SER A 126 2.22 3.07 8.18
N VAL A 127 1.14 3.80 7.90
CA VAL A 127 0.52 3.82 6.56
C VAL A 127 1.46 4.51 5.57
N THR A 128 1.61 3.90 4.40
CA THR A 128 2.19 4.55 3.23
C THR A 128 1.09 4.95 2.27
N THR A 129 1.05 6.22 1.89
CA THR A 129 0.05 6.77 0.98
C THR A 129 0.68 7.01 -0.38
N PHE A 130 0.17 6.32 -1.39
CA PHE A 130 0.48 6.56 -2.79
C PHE A 130 -0.52 7.57 -3.35
N ILE A 131 -0.03 8.59 -4.03
CA ILE A 131 -0.83 9.62 -4.70
C ILE A 131 -0.37 9.76 -6.15
N ASN A 132 -1.25 10.23 -7.03
CA ASN A 132 -0.94 10.44 -8.44
C ASN A 132 -1.41 11.83 -8.93
N ASP A 133 -0.81 12.90 -8.40
CA ASP A 133 -1.15 14.31 -8.67
C ASP A 133 0.05 15.24 -8.84
#